data_AF-A0A8I3A8T9-F1
#
_entry.id   AF-A0A8I3A8T9-F1
#
_cell.length_a   1.000
_cell.length_b   1.000
_cell.length_c   1.000
_cell.angle_alpha   90.00
_cell.angle_beta   90.00
_cell.angle_gamma   90.00
#
_symmetry.space_group_name_H-M   'P 1'
#
loop_
_entity.id
_entity.type
_entity.pdbx_description
1 polymer ?
#
loop_
_entity_poly.entity_id
_entity_poly.type
_entity_poly.pdbx_seq_one_letter_code
_entity_poly.pdbx_strand_id
1 'polypeptide(L)' 'MILYSIPDIRLFWSQDARFLTQFKQAEITTFRSYSKYPACFKDVSFWLPENMDIHDNDFCDLVRDVTGDIVEDVKMVRVF' A
#
# COMPACT_ATOMS: atom_id res chain seq x y z
N MET A 1 -0.10 -0.83 13.02
CA MET A 1 -1.25 -0.62 13.92
C MET A 1 -0.96 -1.24 15.26
N ILE A 2 -1.23 -0.46 16.31
CA ILE A 2 -0.53 -0.49 17.61
C ILE A 2 -0.81 -1.76 18.42
N LEU A 3 -2.08 -2.15 18.57
CA LEU A 3 -2.50 -3.23 19.48
C LEU A 3 -1.89 -4.60 19.11
N TYR A 4 -1.80 -4.87 17.80
CA TYR A 4 -1.34 -6.16 17.27
C TYR A 4 -0.01 -6.07 16.53
N SER A 5 0.68 -4.92 16.58
CA SER A 5 1.93 -4.66 15.85
C SER A 5 1.86 -4.93 14.33
N ILE A 6 0.71 -4.69 13.71
CA ILE A 6 0.50 -4.92 12.26
C ILE A 6 1.28 -3.85 11.46
N PRO A 7 2.21 -4.20 10.56
CA PRO A 7 3.08 -3.20 9.93
C PRO A 7 2.42 -2.40 8.80
N ASP A 8 1.33 -2.89 8.21
CA ASP A 8 0.80 -2.41 6.93
C ASP A 8 -0.74 -2.50 6.91
N ILE A 9 -1.42 -1.43 6.51
CA ILE A 9 -2.88 -1.36 6.47
C ILE A 9 -3.48 -2.26 5.38
N ARG A 10 -2.75 -2.56 4.30
CA ARG A 10 -3.22 -3.43 3.22
C ARG A 10 -3.54 -4.85 3.73
N LEU A 11 -2.89 -5.27 4.81
CA LEU A 11 -3.13 -6.58 5.43
C LEU A 11 -4.58 -6.76 5.91
N PHE A 12 -5.29 -5.69 6.28
CA PHE A 12 -6.71 -5.79 6.66
C PHE A 12 -7.64 -6.16 5.51
N TRP A 13 -7.21 -5.90 4.27
CA TRP A 13 -7.97 -6.21 3.06
C TRP A 13 -7.53 -7.54 2.43
N SER A 14 -6.47 -8.16 2.97
CA SER A 14 -5.93 -9.42 2.48
C SER A 14 -6.82 -10.60 2.84
N GLN A 15 -7.03 -11.50 1.86
CA GLN A 15 -7.69 -12.80 2.06
C GLN A 15 -6.70 -13.93 2.37
N ASP A 16 -5.44 -13.59 2.68
CA ASP A 16 -4.40 -14.57 2.98
C ASP A 16 -4.66 -15.29 4.31
N ALA A 17 -4.82 -16.61 4.25
CA ALA A 17 -5.02 -17.45 5.43
C ALA A 17 -3.90 -17.28 6.47
N ARG A 18 -2.67 -16.98 6.04
CA ARG A 18 -1.53 -16.74 6.94
C ARG A 18 -1.71 -15.50 7.81
N PHE A 19 -2.48 -14.50 7.37
CA PHE A 19 -2.84 -13.33 8.17
C PHE A 19 -4.09 -13.63 9.01
N LEU A 20 -5.16 -14.14 8.37
CA LEU A 20 -6.46 -14.33 9.01
C LEU A 20 -6.44 -15.31 10.19
N THR A 21 -5.62 -16.36 10.11
CA THR A 21 -5.54 -17.40 11.16
C THR A 21 -4.80 -16.97 12.44
N GLN A 22 -4.14 -15.81 12.42
CA GLN A 22 -3.37 -15.32 13.58
C GLN A 22 -4.22 -14.66 14.67
N PHE A 23 -5.47 -14.33 14.36
CA PHE A 23 -6.34 -13.56 15.24
C PHE A 23 -7.52 -14.42 15.71
N LYS A 24 -7.81 -14.34 17.01
CA LYS A 24 -8.94 -15.03 17.65
C LYS A 24 -9.70 -14.06 18.52
N GLN A 25 -11.01 -14.29 18.63
CA GLN A 25 -11.87 -13.47 19.47
C GLN A 25 -11.44 -13.57 20.93
N ALA A 26 -11.42 -12.42 21.63
CA ALA A 26 -11.03 -12.29 23.04
C ALA A 26 -9.56 -12.64 23.37
N GLU A 27 -8.69 -12.76 22.36
CA GLU A 27 -7.25 -12.99 22.56
C GLU A 27 -6.45 -11.82 21.97
N ILE A 28 -5.49 -11.28 22.74
CA ILE A 28 -4.57 -10.27 22.26
C ILE A 28 -3.30 -10.96 21.76
N THR A 29 -3.14 -11.08 20.44
CA THR A 29 -1.99 -11.74 19.81
C THR A 29 -1.14 -10.77 19.01
N THR A 30 0.18 -10.82 19.17
CA THR A 30 1.08 -10.03 18.32
C THR A 30 1.17 -10.67 16.94
N PHE A 31 0.96 -9.86 15.89
CA PHE A 31 1.11 -10.30 14.51
C PHE A 31 2.53 -10.82 14.26
N ARG A 32 2.62 -12.03 13.70
CA ARG A 32 3.86 -12.62 13.19
C ARG A 32 3.95 -12.37 11.69
N SER A 33 4.96 -11.61 11.30
CA SER A 33 5.26 -11.38 9.89
C SER A 33 5.57 -12.70 9.18
N TYR A 34 5.08 -12.81 7.95
CA TYR A 34 5.42 -13.89 7.03
C TYR A 34 6.23 -13.31 5.86
N SER A 35 6.98 -14.17 5.16
CA SER A 35 7.89 -13.75 4.10
C SER A 35 7.16 -12.88 3.06
N LYS A 36 7.55 -11.60 3.03
CA LYS A 36 7.20 -10.65 1.96
C LYS A 36 8.14 -10.90 0.79
N TYR A 37 7.62 -10.79 -0.43
CA TYR A 37 8.45 -10.63 -1.60
C TYR A 37 9.30 -9.35 -1.47
N PRO A 38 10.53 -9.31 -2.01
CA PRO A 38 11.35 -8.11 -1.94
C PRO A 38 10.66 -6.93 -2.66
N ALA A 39 10.82 -5.73 -2.12
CA ALA A 39 10.32 -4.52 -2.75
C ALA A 39 11.02 -4.27 -4.10
N CYS A 40 10.28 -3.72 -5.06
CA CYS A 40 10.79 -3.33 -6.37
C CYS A 40 10.51 -1.84 -6.58
N PHE A 41 11.57 -1.04 -6.69
CA PHE A 41 11.46 0.41 -6.90
C PHE A 41 11.41 0.72 -8.40
N LYS A 42 10.49 1.58 -8.80
CA LYS A 42 10.31 2.03 -10.19
C LYS A 42 9.94 3.50 -10.20
N ASP A 43 10.60 4.25 -11.07
CA ASP A 43 10.31 5.66 -11.30
C ASP A 43 9.45 5.82 -12.55
N VAL A 44 8.52 6.78 -12.51
CA VAL A 44 7.65 7.13 -13.65
C VAL A 44 7.63 8.65 -13.77
N SER A 45 7.85 9.15 -14.98
CA SER A 45 7.77 10.58 -15.32
C SER A 45 6.87 10.77 -16.52
N PHE A 46 6.06 11.83 -16.50
CA PHE A 46 5.16 12.19 -17.58
C PHE A 46 4.98 13.71 -17.63
N TRP A 47 4.50 14.20 -18.77
CA TRP A 47 4.19 15.62 -18.97
C TRP A 47 2.75 15.90 -18.55
N LEU A 48 2.54 17.04 -17.88
CA LEU A 48 1.20 17.54 -17.60
C LEU A 48 0.69 18.39 -18.77
N PRO A 49 -0.61 18.32 -19.10
CA PRO A 49 -1.20 19.22 -20.10
C PRO A 49 -1.15 20.68 -19.63
N GLU A 50 -0.85 21.62 -20.53
CA GLU A 50 -0.65 23.05 -20.19
C GLU A 50 -1.83 23.73 -19.47
N ASN A 51 -3.04 23.19 -19.63
CA ASN A 51 -4.27 23.75 -19.06
C ASN A 51 -4.95 22.81 -18.06
N MET A 52 -4.23 21.82 -17.53
CA MET A 52 -4.79 20.83 -16.61
C MET A 52 -4.00 20.81 -15.31
N ASP A 53 -4.61 21.36 -14.26
CA ASP A 53 -4.15 21.15 -12.89
C ASP A 53 -4.57 19.74 -12.47
N ILE A 54 -3.58 18.86 -12.34
CA ILE A 54 -3.77 17.52 -11.77
C ILE A 54 -3.34 17.58 -10.31
N HIS A 55 -4.22 17.18 -9.41
CA HIS A 55 -3.88 17.06 -8.00
C HIS A 55 -3.12 15.74 -7.78
N ASP A 56 -2.11 15.72 -6.90
CA ASP A 56 -1.29 14.51 -6.65
C ASP A 56 -2.13 13.27 -6.34
N ASN A 57 -3.24 13.47 -5.63
CA ASN A 57 -4.20 12.41 -5.31
C ASN A 57 -4.87 11.79 -6.53
N ASP A 58 -5.07 12.54 -7.63
CA ASP A 58 -5.65 11.97 -8.86
C ASP A 58 -4.73 10.88 -9.42
N PHE A 59 -3.41 11.10 -9.34
CA PHE A 59 -2.42 10.10 -9.72
C PHE A 59 -2.37 8.94 -8.72
N CYS A 60 -2.42 9.21 -7.41
CA CYS A 60 -2.47 8.16 -6.38
C CYS A 60 -3.71 7.26 -6.53
N ASP A 61 -4.87 7.85 -6.84
CA ASP A 61 -6.12 7.13 -7.09
C ASP A 61 -6.02 6.27 -8.35
N LEU A 62 -5.45 6.79 -9.44
CA LEU A 62 -5.19 6.02 -10.65
C LEU A 62 -4.26 4.83 -10.38
N VAL A 63 -3.17 5.04 -9.62
CA VAL A 63 -2.24 3.97 -9.25
C VAL A 63 -2.97 2.91 -8.42
N ARG A 64 -3.82 3.33 -7.48
CA ARG A 64 -4.60 2.42 -6.64
C ARG A 64 -5.57 1.57 -7.45
N ASP A 65 -6.25 2.18 -8.43
CA ASP A 65 -7.21 1.49 -9.30
C ASP A 65 -6.53 0.47 -10.22
N VAL A 66 -5.40 0.84 -10.84
CA VAL A 66 -4.70 -0.02 -11.80
C VAL A 66 -3.90 -1.13 -11.12
N THR A 67 -3.28 -0.86 -9.97
CA THR A 67 -2.31 -1.78 -9.34
C THR A 67 -2.85 -2.52 -8.11
N GLY A 68 -3.99 -2.09 -7.57
CA GLY A 68 -4.58 -2.68 -6.37
C GLY A 68 -3.62 -2.65 -5.17
N ASP A 69 -3.42 -3.81 -4.53
CA ASP A 69 -2.60 -3.97 -3.33
C ASP A 69 -1.10 -4.21 -3.58
N ILE A 70 -0.66 -4.20 -4.85
CA ILE A 70 0.74 -4.47 -5.20
C ILE A 70 1.65 -3.31 -4.80
N VAL A 71 1.19 -2.07 -5.03
CA VAL A 71 1.95 -0.86 -4.69
C VAL A 71 1.85 -0.59 -3.19
N GLU A 72 3.00 -0.38 -2.55
CA GLU A 72 3.11 -0.06 -1.13
C GLU A 72 3.15 1.44 -0.86
N ASP A 73 3.86 2.19 -1.71
CA ASP A 73 4.08 3.62 -1.53
C ASP A 73 4.26 4.32 -2.89
N VAL A 74 3.79 5.57 -2.97
CA VAL A 74 3.95 6.45 -4.14
C VAL A 74 4.40 7.80 -3.63
N LYS A 75 5.53 8.29 -4.14
CA LYS A 75 6.10 9.57 -3.73
C LYS A 75 6.45 10.41 -4.93
N MET A 76 5.95 11.65 -4.95
CA MET A 76 6.43 12.65 -5.89
C MET A 76 7.87 13.04 -5.52
N VAL A 77 8.81 12.75 -6.42
CA VAL A 77 10.23 13.07 -6.22
C VAL A 77 10.57 14.46 -6.77
N ARG A 78 9.93 14.88 -7.87
CA ARG A 78 10.37 16.04 -8.66
C ARG A 78 9.28 16.57 -9.60
N VAL A 79 9.26 17.90 -9.77
CA VAL A 79 8.46 18.65 -10.75
C VAL A 79 9.39 19.68 -11.40
N PHE A 80 9.29 19.88 -12.71
CA PHE A 80 10.07 20.85 -13.49
C PHE A 80 9.16 21.74 -14.31
#